data_AF-A0A379TDF1-F1
#
_entry.id   AF-A0A379TDF1-F1
#
_cell.length_a   1.000
_cell.length_b   1.000
_cell.length_c   1.000
_cell.angle_alpha   90.00
_cell.angle_beta   90.00
_cell.angle_gamma   90.00
#
_symmetry.space_group_name_H-M   'P 1'
#
loop_
_entity.id
_entity.type
_entity.pdbx_description
1 polymer ?
#
loop_
_entity_poly.entity_id
_entity_poly.type
_entity_poly.pdbx_seq_one_letter_code
_entity_poly.pdbx_strand_id
1 'polypeptide(L)'
;MLWLKPAVASPGGQLAKNWLNVYFGNLIGALLFVLLMWLSGEYMTANGQWGFNVLQTADHKMHHTFIEAVCLGILANLMVCLAVWMSYSGRSLMDKAFIMVLPVAMFVASGF
;
A
#
# COMPACT_ATOMS: atom_id res chain seq x y z
N MET A 1 7.78 -22.09 8.92
CA MET A 1 7.58 -23.35 8.15
C MET A 1 7.09 -23.15 6.71
N LEU A 2 6.74 -21.93 6.25
CA LEU A 2 6.30 -21.66 4.86
C LEU A 2 7.46 -21.34 3.87
N TRP A 3 8.66 -21.04 4.38
CA TRP A 3 9.86 -20.68 3.60
C TRP A 3 10.72 -21.87 3.14
N LEU A 4 10.34 -23.09 3.49
CA LEU A 4 11.05 -24.33 3.14
C LEU A 4 10.42 -25.05 1.92
N LYS A 5 9.53 -24.39 1.17
CA LYS A 5 9.03 -24.94 -0.10
C LYS A 5 10.03 -24.63 -1.23
N PRO A 6 10.33 -25.59 -2.12
CA PRO A 6 11.37 -25.49 -3.17
C PRO A 6 11.08 -24.46 -4.29
N ALA A 7 10.10 -23.57 -4.13
CA ALA A 7 9.85 -22.46 -5.05
C ALA A 7 10.82 -21.27 -4.85
N VAL A 8 11.59 -21.27 -3.75
CA VAL A 8 12.63 -20.26 -3.45
C VAL A 8 14.03 -20.89 -3.52
N ALA A 9 14.26 -21.75 -4.52
CA ALA A 9 15.54 -22.42 -4.73
C ALA A 9 16.38 -21.78 -5.84
N SER A 10 16.14 -20.51 -6.21
CA SER A 10 16.85 -19.82 -7.28
C SER A 10 17.66 -18.62 -6.78
N PRO A 11 18.86 -18.37 -7.37
CA PRO A 11 19.78 -17.33 -6.94
C PRO A 11 19.08 -15.96 -7.04
N GLY A 12 19.39 -15.05 -6.11
CA GLY A 12 18.63 -13.80 -5.86
C GLY A 12 18.21 -12.95 -7.06
N GLY A 13 18.79 -13.15 -8.24
CA GLY A 13 18.35 -12.55 -9.51
C GLY A 13 16.94 -12.92 -9.97
N GLN A 14 16.39 -14.10 -9.67
CA GLN A 14 14.98 -14.40 -9.99
C GLN A 14 14.00 -13.69 -9.04
N LEU A 15 14.38 -13.59 -7.76
CA LEU A 15 13.59 -12.88 -6.75
C LEU A 15 13.53 -11.37 -7.06
N ALA A 16 14.67 -10.78 -7.43
CA ALA A 16 14.75 -9.39 -7.84
C ALA A 16 13.92 -9.09 -9.11
N LYS A 17 13.93 -10.00 -10.10
CA LYS A 17 13.08 -9.87 -11.31
C LYS A 17 11.59 -9.85 -10.96
N ASN A 18 11.14 -10.75 -10.07
CA ASN A 18 9.73 -10.78 -9.67
C ASN A 18 9.34 -9.53 -8.89
N TRP A 19 10.20 -9.06 -7.98
CA TRP A 19 9.97 -7.81 -7.24
C TRP A 19 9.88 -6.60 -8.16
N LEU A 20 10.80 -6.47 -9.11
CA LEU A 20 10.74 -5.41 -10.12
C LEU A 20 9.45 -5.48 -10.94
N ASN A 21 9.06 -6.67 -11.40
CA ASN A 21 7.85 -6.81 -12.20
C ASN A 21 6.57 -6.43 -11.43
N VAL A 22 6.46 -6.84 -10.15
CA VAL A 22 5.33 -6.46 -9.29
C VAL A 22 5.33 -4.95 -9.01
N TYR A 23 6.51 -4.36 -8.76
CA TYR A 23 6.63 -2.92 -8.55
C TYR A 23 6.18 -2.12 -9.77
N PHE A 24 6.63 -2.50 -10.97
CA PHE A 24 6.21 -1.85 -12.22
C PHE A 24 4.72 -2.05 -12.50
N GLY A 25 4.17 -3.25 -12.27
CA GLY A 25 2.74 -3.50 -12.42
C GLY A 25 1.90 -2.63 -11.48
N ASN A 26 2.30 -2.50 -10.22
CA ASN A 26 1.63 -1.64 -9.25
C ASN A 26 1.71 -0.16 -9.64
N LEU A 27 2.87 0.30 -10.13
CA LEU A 27 3.04 1.68 -10.59
C LEU A 27 2.12 1.98 -11.78
N ILE A 28 2.08 1.12 -12.79
CA ILE A 28 1.22 1.29 -13.96
C ILE A 28 -0.26 1.28 -13.55
N GLY A 29 -0.66 0.36 -12.68
CA GLY A 29 -2.03 0.30 -12.16
C GLY A 29 -2.43 1.58 -11.42
N ALA A 30 -1.54 2.10 -10.56
CA ALA A 30 -1.77 3.36 -9.86
C ALA A 30 -1.90 4.55 -10.83
N LEU A 31 -1.03 4.65 -11.84
CA LEU A 31 -1.09 5.73 -12.84
C LEU A 31 -2.36 5.67 -13.70
N LEU A 32 -2.80 4.48 -14.09
CA LEU A 32 -4.07 4.30 -14.81
C LEU A 32 -5.26 4.75 -13.94
N PHE A 33 -5.24 4.44 -12.65
CA PHE A 33 -6.27 4.90 -11.73
C PHE A 33 -6.27 6.43 -11.58
N VAL A 34 -5.10 7.06 -11.45
CA VAL A 34 -4.96 8.53 -11.42
C VAL A 34 -5.52 9.15 -12.70
N LEU A 35 -5.24 8.56 -13.87
CA LEU A 35 -5.78 9.03 -15.15
C LEU A 35 -7.31 8.94 -15.18
N LEU A 36 -7.89 7.84 -14.70
CA LEU A 36 -9.35 7.69 -14.62
C LEU A 36 -9.99 8.72 -13.68
N MET A 37 -9.39 8.97 -12.50
CA MET A 37 -9.84 9.98 -11.55
C MET A 37 -9.72 11.40 -12.10
N TRP A 38 -8.71 11.67 -12.93
CA TRP A 38 -8.57 12.95 -13.62
C TRP A 38 -9.64 13.13 -14.69
N LEU A 39 -9.89 12.10 -15.50
CA LEU A 39 -10.91 12.11 -16.55
C LEU A 39 -12.34 12.13 -16.00
N SER A 40 -12.58 11.57 -14.81
CA SER A 40 -13.91 11.64 -14.16
C SER A 40 -14.25 13.04 -13.67
N GLY A 41 -13.27 13.95 -13.60
CA GLY A 41 -13.48 15.31 -13.09
C GLY A 41 -13.69 15.38 -11.58
N GLU A 42 -13.40 14.29 -10.84
CA GLU A 42 -13.63 14.18 -9.40
C GLU A 42 -12.92 15.28 -8.60
N TYR A 43 -11.82 15.81 -9.15
CA TYR A 43 -11.07 16.90 -8.53
C TYR A 43 -11.88 18.20 -8.37
N MET A 44 -12.94 18.39 -9.18
CA MET A 44 -13.87 19.52 -9.06
C MET A 44 -15.05 19.24 -8.12
N THR A 45 -15.21 18.01 -7.64
CA THR A 45 -16.27 17.62 -6.72
C THR A 45 -16.17 18.43 -5.42
N ALA A 46 -17.33 18.79 -4.86
CA ALA A 46 -17.46 19.66 -3.69
C ALA A 46 -16.80 21.05 -3.89
N ASN A 47 -17.05 21.72 -5.01
CA ASN A 47 -16.47 23.03 -5.37
C ASN A 47 -14.93 23.02 -5.35
N GLY A 48 -14.30 21.94 -5.80
CA GLY A 48 -12.84 21.79 -5.83
C GLY A 48 -12.20 21.48 -4.48
N GLN A 49 -12.98 21.32 -3.39
CA GLN A 49 -12.46 20.95 -2.08
C GLN A 49 -11.84 19.54 -2.09
N TRP A 50 -12.35 18.64 -2.94
CA TRP A 50 -11.77 17.31 -3.07
C TRP A 50 -10.34 17.37 -3.62
N GLY A 51 -10.12 18.13 -4.71
CA GLY A 51 -8.77 18.38 -5.25
C GLY A 51 -7.85 19.08 -4.25
N PHE A 52 -8.36 20.03 -3.48
CA PHE A 52 -7.59 20.70 -2.43
C PHE A 52 -7.13 19.74 -1.33
N ASN A 53 -8.00 18.85 -0.85
CA ASN A 53 -7.65 17.84 0.15
C ASN A 53 -6.58 16.86 -0.36
N VAL A 54 -6.64 16.47 -1.64
CA VAL A 54 -5.61 15.64 -2.29
C VAL A 54 -4.26 16.37 -2.31
N LEU A 55 -4.24 17.66 -2.68
CA LEU A 55 -3.02 18.47 -2.69
C LEU A 55 -2.42 18.63 -1.29
N GLN A 56 -3.23 18.92 -0.27
CA GLN A 56 -2.77 19.02 1.12
C GLN A 56 -2.19 17.70 1.63
N THR A 57 -2.83 16.58 1.31
CA THR A 57 -2.34 15.25 1.71
C THR A 57 -1.02 14.91 1.03
N ALA A 58 -0.85 15.26 -0.25
CA ALA A 58 0.40 15.07 -0.97
C ALA A 58 1.52 15.98 -0.43
N ASP A 59 1.20 17.24 -0.17
CA ASP A 59 2.13 18.23 0.39
C ASP A 59 2.66 17.79 1.77
N HIS A 60 1.78 17.31 2.65
CA HIS A 60 2.17 16.76 3.95
C HIS A 60 3.17 15.60 3.79
N LYS A 61 2.96 14.70 2.82
CA LYS A 61 3.84 13.54 2.58
C LYS A 61 5.20 13.93 1.98
N MET A 62 5.32 15.07 1.29
CA MET A 62 6.59 15.52 0.68
C MET A 62 7.50 16.27 1.66
N HIS A 63 6.97 16.77 2.77
CA HIS A 63 7.73 17.56 3.75
C HIS A 63 8.43 16.73 4.83
N HIS A 64 8.31 15.39 4.81
CA HIS A 64 9.01 14.54 5.76
C HIS A 64 10.52 14.50 5.49
N THR A 65 11.30 14.48 6.56
CA THR A 65 12.75 14.26 6.44
C THR A 65 13.04 12.83 5.97
N PHE A 66 14.21 12.59 5.35
CA PHE A 66 14.56 11.26 4.82
C PHE A 66 14.44 10.13 5.87
N ILE A 67 14.88 10.39 7.10
CA ILE A 67 14.82 9.41 8.20
C ILE A 67 13.37 9.15 8.61
N GLU A 68 12.57 10.20 8.71
CA GLU A 68 11.15 10.10 9.06
C GLU A 68 10.37 9.31 8.00
N ALA A 69 10.59 9.60 6.71
CA ALA A 69 9.97 8.86 5.62
C ALA A 69 10.32 7.36 5.63
N VAL A 70 11.58 7.01 5.96
CA VAL A 70 12.00 5.61 6.11
C VAL A 70 11.32 4.95 7.31
N CYS A 71 11.26 5.62 8.47
CA CYS A 71 10.59 5.10 9.66
C CYS A 71 9.09 4.87 9.44
N LEU A 72 8.38 5.84 8.85
CA LEU A 72 6.96 5.72 8.52
C LEU A 72 6.72 4.56 7.53
N GLY A 73 7.58 4.42 6.51
CA GLY A 73 7.50 3.32 5.55
C GLY A 73 7.73 1.93 6.17
N ILE A 74 8.67 1.81 7.12
CA ILE A 74 8.90 0.56 7.87
C ILE A 74 7.67 0.20 8.70
N LEU A 75 7.07 1.17 9.40
CA LEU A 75 5.88 0.96 10.22
C LEU A 75 4.66 0.58 9.38
N ALA A 76 4.45 1.24 8.23
CA ALA A 76 3.41 0.88 7.27
C ALA A 76 3.55 -0.58 6.82
N ASN A 77 4.75 -0.98 6.37
CA ASN A 77 4.98 -2.34 5.91
C ASN A 77 4.82 -3.37 7.04
N LEU A 78 5.24 -3.04 8.27
CA LEU A 78 5.07 -3.92 9.42
C LEU A 78 3.58 -4.20 9.70
N MET A 79 2.74 -3.16 9.68
CA MET A 79 1.30 -3.29 9.90
C MET A 79 0.61 -4.09 8.78
N VAL A 80 0.98 -3.85 7.52
CA VAL A 80 0.45 -4.61 6.38
C VAL A 80 0.88 -6.08 6.45
N CYS A 81 2.15 -6.35 6.77
CA CYS A 81 2.64 -7.72 6.95
C CYS A 81 1.89 -8.45 8.07
N LEU A 82 1.65 -7.78 9.21
CA LEU A 82 0.86 -8.34 10.32
C LEU A 82 -0.60 -8.59 9.91
N ALA A 83 -1.23 -7.67 9.18
CA ALA A 83 -2.59 -7.85 8.68
C ALA A 83 -2.72 -9.09 7.77
N VAL A 84 -1.79 -9.22 6.82
CA VAL A 84 -1.72 -10.38 5.91
C VAL A 84 -1.43 -11.66 6.69
N TRP A 85 -0.53 -11.62 7.67
CA TRP A 85 -0.22 -12.77 8.53
C TRP A 85 -1.45 -13.24 9.32
N MET A 86 -2.18 -12.31 9.93
CA MET A 86 -3.41 -12.63 10.67
C MET A 86 -4.51 -13.17 9.75
N SER A 87 -4.62 -12.65 8.53
CA SER A 87 -5.52 -13.16 7.48
C SER A 87 -5.22 -14.63 7.10
N TYR A 88 -3.95 -15.08 7.17
CA TYR A 88 -3.63 -16.49 6.93
C TYR A 88 -4.19 -17.44 8.01
N SER A 89 -4.48 -16.95 9.22
CA SER A 89 -5.08 -17.76 10.29
C SER A 89 -6.62 -17.84 10.22
N GLY A 90 -7.25 -16.93 9.45
CA GLY A 90 -8.69 -16.89 9.23
C GLY A 90 -9.18 -18.06 8.39
N ARG A 91 -10.25 -18.73 8.84
CA ARG A 91 -10.86 -19.87 8.13
C ARG A 91 -11.96 -19.45 7.16
N SER A 92 -12.66 -18.35 7.43
CA SER A 92 -13.69 -17.80 6.54
C SER A 92 -13.22 -16.51 5.84
N LEU A 93 -13.88 -16.17 4.72
CA LEU A 93 -13.63 -14.89 4.02
C LEU A 93 -13.95 -13.68 4.90
N MET A 94 -14.96 -13.78 5.76
CA MET A 94 -15.31 -12.72 6.72
C MET A 94 -14.20 -12.49 7.74
N ASP A 95 -13.61 -13.56 8.29
CA ASP A 95 -12.50 -13.43 9.24
C ASP A 95 -11.31 -12.70 8.61
N LYS A 96 -11.00 -13.03 7.35
CA LYS A 96 -9.91 -12.40 6.60
C LYS A 96 -10.18 -10.93 6.31
N ALA A 97 -11.39 -10.60 5.90
CA ALA A 97 -11.77 -9.21 5.63
C ALA A 97 -11.72 -8.36 6.90
N PHE A 98 -12.38 -8.81 7.98
CA PHE A 98 -12.48 -8.03 9.23
C PHE A 98 -11.13 -7.84 9.93
N ILE A 99 -10.25 -8.86 9.91
CA ILE A 99 -8.95 -8.77 10.59
C ILE A 99 -7.99 -7.80 9.88
N MET A 100 -8.23 -7.50 8.60
CA MET A 100 -7.45 -6.52 7.85
C MET A 100 -7.93 -5.08 8.06
N VAL A 101 -9.22 -4.86 8.41
CA VAL A 101 -9.78 -3.51 8.57
C VAL A 101 -9.06 -2.72 9.66
N LEU A 102 -8.84 -3.30 10.84
CA LEU A 102 -8.23 -2.60 11.97
C LEU A 102 -6.77 -2.18 11.72
N PRO A 103 -5.87 -3.09 11.27
CA PRO A 103 -4.50 -2.69 10.94
C PRO A 103 -4.44 -1.68 9.80
N VAL A 104 -5.31 -1.81 8.79
CA VAL A 104 -5.36 -0.89 7.64
C VAL A 104 -5.82 0.49 8.08
N ALA A 105 -6.92 0.58 8.83
CA ALA A 105 -7.42 1.83 9.36
C ALA A 105 -6.39 2.49 10.29
N MET A 106 -5.70 1.71 11.12
CA MET A 106 -4.67 2.22 12.03
C MET A 106 -3.51 2.86 11.26
N PHE A 107 -2.98 2.22 10.21
CA PHE A 107 -1.87 2.82 9.48
C PHE A 107 -2.30 4.07 8.69
N VAL A 108 -3.49 4.04 8.08
CA VAL A 108 -4.03 5.19 7.32
C VAL A 108 -4.30 6.38 8.26
N ALA A 109 -4.88 6.14 9.43
CA ALA A 109 -5.19 7.19 10.41
C ALA A 109 -3.94 7.74 11.10
N SER A 110 -2.91 6.92 11.32
CA SER A 110 -1.63 7.35 11.90
C SER A 110 -0.75 8.13 10.92
N GLY A 111 -1.15 8.29 9.65
CA GLY A 111 -0.41 9.06 8.67
C GLY A 111 0.91 8.40 8.23
N PHE A 112 1.04 7.09 8.40
CA PHE A 112 2.15 6.32 7.82
C PHE A 112 2.14 6.40 6.28
#